data_AF-A0A6V8DC17-F1
#
_entry.id   AF-A0A6V8DC17-F1
#
_cell.length_a   1.000
_cell.length_b   1.000
_cell.length_c   1.000
_cell.angle_alpha   90.00
_cell.angle_beta   90.00
_cell.angle_gamma   90.00
#
_symmetry.space_group_name_H-M   'P 1'
#
loop_
_entity.id
_entity.type
_entity.pdbx_description
1 polymer ?
#
loop_
_entity_poly.entity_id
_entity_poly.type
_entity_poly.pdbx_seq_one_letter_code
_entity_poly.pdbx_strand_id
1 'polypeptide(L)'
;MELPTVRSLVFDNLGGAIVDLLAGTPLEGQAEAIAAFTGALITSLVGFASIMLSMFMILWIERKQLGRMMDRRGAMTSLRSLWIGENGTTAGAWWDMVPFIGKPIGAVNRWLNGKFGNHDPDRPTVDRVNNRSWMGFAIFPGFFQNIADGMKFLIKEHMVPERADRLVFEVAPYLVISSTVLILGLIPMGSGIYGPNPELSVLFAMAVFGIAPIGVFFCGWASNNKYTLIGGIRSAVQLTSYEIPLLLTVLSVCVLSGSFNFVEIVTFQGQSGAWNLFLLPLGGALFLVSMLAEVERIPFDMPEAEAELVEGWWTEYGGMRFGLLFAAEYMRTYAACILFAHFFLGGWHAPFSGVWGGVPILGLASTSIIWVLLKAWLTFAVVFVWARVALLRIRTDQILEFGWRILLPLSVVNLLVAVLFRLFLYDPAGLVEGGLGDAWGLGIFAWALPIIVTVATLALFFYLLNDEDKDASPERMFHVRTLEPAGTVVPGTE
;
A
#
# COMPACT_ATOMS: atom_id res chain seq x y z
N MET A 1 32.49 -8.64 9.74
CA MET A 1 31.86 -9.95 9.44
C MET A 1 30.46 -9.65 8.97
N GLU A 2 30.25 -9.64 7.66
CA GLU A 2 28.89 -9.59 7.11
C GLU A 2 28.22 -10.93 7.45
N LEU A 3 27.04 -10.87 8.07
CA LEU A 3 26.25 -12.07 8.30
C LEU A 3 25.86 -12.66 6.93
N PRO A 4 25.88 -13.99 6.77
CA PRO A 4 25.46 -14.61 5.51
C PRO A 4 24.00 -14.22 5.25
N THR A 5 23.77 -13.66 4.06
CA THR A 5 22.42 -13.27 3.64
C THR A 5 21.50 -14.49 3.55
N VAL A 6 20.19 -14.29 3.70
CA VAL A 6 19.20 -15.38 3.52
C VAL A 6 19.39 -16.03 2.14
N ARG A 7 19.64 -15.22 1.11
CA ARG A 7 19.97 -15.70 -0.22
C ARG A 7 21.23 -16.58 -0.24
N SER A 8 22.36 -16.14 0.31
CA SER A 8 23.58 -16.96 0.31
C SER A 8 23.40 -18.26 1.10
N LEU A 9 22.68 -18.23 2.24
CA LEU A 9 22.37 -19.45 2.99
C LEU A 9 21.52 -20.45 2.19
N VAL A 10 20.57 -19.98 1.40
CA VAL A 10 19.70 -20.82 0.57
C VAL A 10 20.43 -21.33 -0.68
N PHE A 11 21.17 -20.46 -1.37
CA PHE A 11 21.86 -20.85 -2.61
C PHE A 11 23.10 -21.71 -2.33
N ASP A 12 23.87 -21.42 -1.27
CA ASP A 12 25.12 -22.13 -0.98
C ASP A 12 24.84 -23.50 -0.34
N ASN A 13 23.97 -23.58 0.68
CA ASN A 13 23.74 -24.85 1.39
C ASN A 13 22.71 -25.74 0.69
N LEU A 14 21.59 -25.15 0.29
CA LEU A 14 20.47 -25.89 -0.30
C LEU A 14 20.73 -26.18 -1.78
N GLY A 15 21.37 -25.26 -2.50
CA GLY A 15 21.82 -25.48 -3.86
C GLY A 15 22.84 -26.62 -3.96
N GLY A 16 23.88 -26.61 -3.12
CA GLY A 16 24.87 -27.69 -3.05
C GLY A 16 24.23 -29.05 -2.74
N ALA A 17 23.32 -29.10 -1.75
CA ALA A 17 22.62 -30.33 -1.41
C ALA A 17 21.73 -30.88 -2.55
N ILE A 18 21.10 -30.02 -3.35
CA ILE A 18 20.28 -30.44 -4.50
C ILE A 18 21.16 -31.00 -5.61
N VAL A 19 22.31 -30.37 -5.88
CA VAL A 19 23.27 -30.85 -6.88
C VAL A 19 23.84 -32.21 -6.46
N ASP A 20 24.23 -32.36 -5.20
CA ASP A 20 24.73 -33.62 -4.65
C ASP A 20 23.67 -34.74 -4.67
N LEU A 21 22.39 -34.40 -4.42
CA LEU A 21 21.28 -35.35 -4.46
C LEU A 21 20.95 -35.84 -5.88
N LEU A 22 21.13 -34.99 -6.88
CA LEU A 22 20.82 -35.27 -8.28
C LEU A 22 22.00 -35.89 -9.05
N ALA A 23 23.19 -35.94 -8.45
CA ALA A 23 24.35 -36.60 -9.02
C ALA A 23 24.07 -38.09 -9.31
N GLY A 24 24.31 -38.54 -10.54
CA GLY A 24 24.03 -39.91 -10.97
C GLY A 24 22.57 -40.21 -11.33
N THR A 25 21.70 -39.20 -11.35
CA THR A 25 20.30 -39.33 -11.82
C THR A 25 20.16 -38.85 -13.27
N PRO A 26 19.09 -39.22 -14.01
CA PRO A 26 18.84 -38.70 -15.36
C PRO A 26 18.66 -37.17 -15.43
N LEU A 27 18.45 -36.52 -14.28
CA LEU A 27 18.23 -35.08 -14.14
C LEU A 27 19.51 -34.31 -13.78
N GLU A 28 20.67 -34.97 -13.72
CA GLU A 28 21.96 -34.33 -13.39
C GLU A 28 22.26 -33.12 -14.28
N GLY A 29 21.97 -33.22 -15.59
CA GLY A 29 22.13 -32.11 -16.53
C GLY A 29 21.21 -30.90 -16.28
N GLN A 30 20.19 -31.03 -15.43
CA GLN A 30 19.29 -29.95 -15.02
C GLN A 30 19.44 -29.58 -13.54
N ALA A 31 20.38 -30.20 -12.81
CA ALA A 31 20.49 -30.04 -11.36
C ALA A 31 20.74 -28.58 -10.94
N GLU A 32 21.60 -27.85 -11.66
CA GLU A 32 21.86 -26.43 -11.40
C GLU A 32 20.62 -25.55 -11.66
N ALA A 33 19.87 -25.83 -12.73
CA ALA A 33 18.65 -25.09 -13.04
C ALA A 33 17.55 -25.33 -11.98
N ILE A 34 17.42 -26.57 -11.51
CA ILE A 34 16.50 -26.95 -10.43
C ILE A 34 16.92 -26.31 -9.11
N ALA A 35 18.22 -26.29 -8.79
CA ALA A 35 18.75 -25.63 -7.61
C ALA A 35 18.50 -24.11 -7.64
N ALA A 36 18.74 -23.46 -8.78
CA ALA A 36 18.48 -22.04 -8.96
C ALA A 36 16.98 -21.71 -8.87
N PHE A 37 16.12 -22.50 -9.50
CA PHE A 37 14.67 -22.35 -9.42
C PHE A 37 14.16 -22.53 -7.97
N THR A 38 14.61 -23.58 -7.29
CA THR A 38 14.22 -23.86 -5.91
C THR A 38 14.71 -22.77 -4.96
N GLY A 39 15.94 -22.29 -5.13
CA GLY A 39 16.49 -21.18 -4.37
C GLY A 39 15.69 -19.89 -4.56
N ALA A 40 15.37 -19.53 -5.81
CA ALA A 40 14.55 -18.37 -6.13
C ALA A 40 13.11 -18.50 -5.59
N LEU A 41 12.53 -19.70 -5.63
CA LEU A 41 11.21 -19.98 -5.08
C LEU A 41 11.21 -19.80 -3.55
N ILE A 42 12.19 -20.35 -2.85
CA ILE A 42 12.31 -20.23 -1.39
C ILE A 42 12.53 -18.76 -0.99
N THR A 43 13.43 -18.04 -1.64
CA THR A 43 13.68 -16.63 -1.29
C THR A 43 12.47 -15.75 -1.60
N SER A 44 11.74 -16.01 -2.70
CA SER A 44 10.48 -15.35 -3.02
C SER A 44 9.40 -15.67 -1.98
N LEU A 45 9.24 -16.93 -1.57
CA LEU A 45 8.30 -17.32 -0.52
C LEU A 45 8.63 -16.69 0.84
N VAL A 46 9.91 -16.57 1.19
CA VAL A 46 10.34 -15.87 2.42
C VAL A 46 10.02 -14.37 2.32
N GLY A 47 10.31 -13.74 1.18
CA GLY A 47 9.96 -12.35 0.92
C GLY A 47 8.45 -12.13 1.01
N PHE A 48 7.66 -12.92 0.29
CA PHE A 48 6.20 -12.88 0.30
C PHE A 48 5.64 -13.14 1.70
N ALA A 49 6.12 -14.16 2.42
CA ALA A 49 5.69 -14.43 3.79
C ALA A 49 6.01 -13.27 4.74
N SER A 50 7.16 -12.62 4.58
CA SER A 50 7.52 -11.44 5.38
C SER A 50 6.55 -10.28 5.14
N ILE A 51 6.15 -10.04 3.89
CA ILE A 51 5.15 -9.03 3.50
C ILE A 51 3.76 -9.42 4.05
N MET A 52 3.37 -10.68 3.94
CA MET A 52 2.06 -11.14 4.44
C MET A 52 1.96 -11.05 5.96
N LEU A 53 3.03 -11.40 6.68
CA LEU A 53 3.08 -11.29 8.14
C LEU A 53 3.09 -9.82 8.58
N SER A 54 3.77 -8.93 7.86
CA SER A 54 3.77 -7.51 8.16
C SER A 54 2.46 -6.80 7.78
N MET A 55 1.68 -7.35 6.84
CA MET A 55 0.38 -6.80 6.46
C MET A 55 -0.62 -6.75 7.63
N PHE A 56 -0.52 -7.69 8.59
CA PHE A 56 -1.34 -7.63 9.80
C PHE A 56 -1.12 -6.34 10.61
N MET A 57 0.09 -5.76 10.55
CA MET A 57 0.39 -4.48 11.21
C MET A 57 -0.33 -3.31 10.54
N ILE A 58 -0.52 -3.34 9.23
CA ILE A 58 -1.18 -2.28 8.46
C ILE A 58 -2.66 -2.19 8.82
N LEU A 59 -3.34 -3.33 8.78
CA LEU A 59 -4.74 -3.45 9.18
C LEU A 59 -4.94 -3.01 10.64
N TRP A 60 -3.94 -3.26 11.49
CA TRP A 60 -3.94 -2.77 12.87
C TRP A 60 -3.71 -1.26 12.97
N ILE A 61 -2.76 -0.71 12.22
CA ILE A 61 -2.44 0.74 12.18
C ILE A 61 -3.68 1.52 11.79
N GLU A 62 -4.35 1.13 10.70
CA GLU A 62 -5.55 1.81 10.20
C GLU A 62 -6.63 1.88 11.29
N ARG A 63 -7.02 0.73 11.85
CA ARG A 63 -8.05 0.68 12.90
C ARG A 63 -7.67 1.51 14.12
N LYS A 64 -6.40 1.48 14.52
CA LYS A 64 -5.90 2.23 15.69
C LYS A 64 -5.91 3.73 15.45
N GLN A 65 -5.45 4.18 14.29
CA GLN A 65 -5.41 5.60 13.95
C GLN A 65 -6.80 6.15 13.71
N LEU A 66 -7.67 5.46 12.96
CA LEU A 66 -9.07 5.84 12.77
C LEU A 66 -9.83 5.88 14.10
N GLY A 67 -9.69 4.83 14.92
CA GLY A 67 -10.33 4.78 16.24
C GLY A 67 -9.88 5.90 17.18
N ARG A 68 -8.65 6.40 17.05
CA ARG A 68 -8.15 7.55 17.81
C ARG A 68 -8.61 8.90 17.26
N MET A 69 -8.81 9.00 15.95
CA MET A 69 -9.28 10.22 15.30
C MET A 69 -10.79 10.41 15.47
N MET A 70 -11.56 9.31 15.52
CA MET A 70 -13.02 9.31 15.64
C MET A 70 -13.52 9.20 17.11
N ASP A 71 -12.69 8.77 18.05
CA ASP A 71 -13.07 8.59 19.47
C ASP A 71 -11.88 8.79 20.44
N ARG A 72 -12.13 9.31 21.64
CA ARG A 72 -11.07 9.69 22.63
C ARG A 72 -10.38 8.51 23.33
N ARG A 73 -10.54 7.26 22.87
CA ARG A 73 -9.75 6.06 23.20
C ARG A 73 -10.31 4.85 22.42
N GLY A 74 -10.42 4.95 21.09
CA GLY A 74 -11.17 4.01 20.24
C GLY A 74 -11.07 2.50 20.57
N ALA A 75 -12.20 1.82 20.39
CA ALA A 75 -12.34 0.36 20.53
C ALA A 75 -11.28 -0.41 19.72
N MET A 76 -10.41 -1.18 20.39
CA MET A 76 -9.24 -1.81 19.76
C MET A 76 -9.52 -3.23 19.24
N THR A 77 -10.47 -3.94 19.85
CA THR A 77 -10.97 -5.24 19.40
C THR A 77 -12.27 -5.60 20.08
N SER A 78 -13.24 -6.00 19.27
CA SER A 78 -14.36 -6.81 19.76
C SER A 78 -14.09 -8.32 19.64
N LEU A 79 -13.08 -8.76 18.87
CA LEU A 79 -12.98 -10.14 18.38
C LEU A 79 -14.35 -10.60 17.86
N ARG A 80 -14.98 -9.74 17.04
CA ARG A 80 -16.35 -9.91 16.54
C ARG A 80 -16.35 -9.41 15.11
N SER A 81 -17.09 -10.06 14.22
CA SER A 81 -17.30 -9.57 12.86
C SER A 81 -17.94 -8.17 12.86
N LEU A 82 -17.40 -7.26 12.06
CA LEU A 82 -17.81 -5.84 11.91
C LEU A 82 -19.33 -5.64 11.68
N TRP A 83 -19.98 -6.63 11.06
CA TRP A 83 -21.38 -6.56 10.61
C TRP A 83 -22.38 -7.37 11.46
N ILE A 84 -21.98 -7.94 12.61
CA ILE A 84 -22.92 -8.66 13.52
C ILE A 84 -23.60 -7.69 14.50
N GLY A 85 -23.62 -6.39 14.18
CA GLY A 85 -24.33 -5.35 14.94
C GLY A 85 -25.84 -5.59 15.09
N GLU A 86 -26.43 -6.46 14.28
CA GLU A 86 -27.89 -6.61 14.20
C GLU A 86 -28.49 -7.63 15.18
N ASN A 87 -27.74 -8.63 15.67
CA ASN A 87 -28.32 -9.78 16.39
C ASN A 87 -28.15 -9.78 17.93
N GLY A 88 -27.75 -8.67 18.55
CA GLY A 88 -27.77 -8.53 20.02
C GLY A 88 -26.88 -9.48 20.85
N THR A 89 -26.05 -10.33 20.22
CA THR A 89 -25.18 -11.29 20.92
C THR A 89 -23.86 -10.65 21.36
N THR A 90 -23.49 -10.80 22.63
CA THR A 90 -22.21 -10.30 23.17
C THR A 90 -21.01 -10.97 22.50
N ALA A 91 -19.87 -10.27 22.40
CA ALA A 91 -18.67 -10.75 21.71
C ALA A 91 -18.14 -12.11 22.20
N GLY A 92 -18.31 -12.44 23.49
CA GLY A 92 -17.94 -13.75 24.02
C GLY A 92 -18.87 -14.89 23.59
N ALA A 93 -20.17 -14.61 23.48
CA ALA A 93 -21.19 -15.60 23.11
C ALA A 93 -21.11 -16.01 21.63
N TRP A 94 -20.58 -15.15 20.77
CA TRP A 94 -20.35 -15.48 19.36
C TRP A 94 -19.26 -16.55 19.19
N TRP A 95 -18.14 -16.43 19.91
CA TRP A 95 -17.08 -17.44 19.85
C TRP A 95 -17.55 -18.81 20.33
N ASP A 96 -18.49 -18.87 21.28
CA ASP A 96 -19.08 -20.13 21.73
C ASP A 96 -19.89 -20.83 20.59
N MET A 97 -20.23 -20.13 19.50
CA MET A 97 -20.88 -20.68 18.30
C MET A 97 -19.88 -21.26 17.28
N VAL A 98 -18.59 -20.93 17.37
CA VAL A 98 -17.57 -21.42 16.43
C VAL A 98 -17.10 -22.81 16.87
N PRO A 99 -17.19 -23.84 16.01
CA PRO A 99 -16.77 -25.19 16.38
C PRO A 99 -15.24 -25.28 16.61
N PHE A 100 -14.84 -26.19 17.50
CA PHE A 100 -13.46 -26.52 17.91
C PHE A 100 -12.70 -25.43 18.70
N ILE A 101 -12.42 -24.29 18.09
CA ILE A 101 -11.53 -23.26 18.65
C ILE A 101 -12.32 -22.18 19.41
N GLY A 102 -13.64 -22.16 19.24
CA GLY A 102 -14.52 -21.12 19.78
C GLY A 102 -14.53 -20.98 21.29
N LYS A 103 -14.71 -22.09 22.03
CA LYS A 103 -14.76 -22.07 23.51
C LYS A 103 -13.50 -21.52 24.19
N PRO A 104 -12.27 -21.95 23.84
CA PRO A 104 -11.06 -21.40 24.44
C PRO A 104 -10.85 -19.92 24.08
N ILE A 105 -11.12 -19.50 22.84
CA ILE A 105 -11.02 -18.09 22.45
C ILE A 105 -12.11 -17.24 23.15
N GLY A 106 -13.33 -17.74 23.27
CA GLY A 106 -14.43 -17.07 23.97
C GLY A 106 -14.17 -16.89 25.46
N ALA A 107 -13.49 -17.85 26.10
CA ALA A 107 -13.03 -17.72 27.49
C ALA A 107 -11.96 -16.64 27.65
N VAL A 108 -10.96 -16.62 26.76
CA VAL A 108 -9.91 -15.60 26.73
C VAL A 108 -10.51 -14.21 26.46
N ASN A 109 -11.45 -14.09 25.52
CA ASN A 109 -12.12 -12.81 25.21
C ASN A 109 -12.94 -12.29 26.39
N ARG A 110 -13.65 -13.17 27.13
CA ARG A 110 -14.37 -12.80 28.36
C ARG A 110 -13.42 -12.33 29.46
N TRP A 111 -12.30 -13.03 29.65
CA TRP A 111 -11.28 -12.67 30.64
C TRP A 111 -10.64 -11.32 30.32
N LEU A 112 -10.26 -11.09 29.05
CA LEU A 112 -9.76 -9.80 28.57
C LEU A 112 -10.79 -8.69 28.76
N ASN A 113 -12.04 -8.87 28.32
CA ASN A 113 -13.05 -7.82 28.53
C ASN A 113 -13.31 -7.52 30.01
N GLY A 114 -13.25 -8.52 30.90
CA GLY A 114 -13.42 -8.31 32.34
C GLY A 114 -12.29 -7.53 33.02
N LYS A 115 -11.03 -7.83 32.68
CA LYS A 115 -9.86 -7.21 33.32
C LYS A 115 -9.48 -5.85 32.75
N PHE A 116 -9.83 -5.62 31.50
CA PHE A 116 -9.13 -4.67 30.66
C PHE A 116 -10.13 -3.80 29.88
N GLY A 117 -11.37 -4.26 29.64
CA GLY A 117 -12.45 -3.53 28.97
C GLY A 117 -12.81 -2.18 29.60
N ASN A 118 -13.32 -1.24 28.80
CA ASN A 118 -13.69 0.08 29.28
C ASN A 118 -14.82 -0.02 30.32
N HIS A 119 -14.56 0.33 31.58
CA HIS A 119 -15.55 0.25 32.66
C HIS A 119 -16.45 1.49 32.79
N ASP A 120 -16.25 2.48 31.93
CA ASP A 120 -16.93 3.77 31.97
C ASP A 120 -18.47 3.62 31.76
N PRO A 121 -19.30 3.95 32.76
CA PRO A 121 -20.77 3.90 32.66
C PRO A 121 -21.36 5.01 31.78
N ASP A 122 -20.64 6.12 31.58
CA ASP A 122 -21.20 7.34 30.97
C ASP A 122 -20.95 7.41 29.45
N ARG A 123 -20.09 6.54 28.91
CA ARG A 123 -19.67 6.57 27.50
C ARG A 123 -19.64 5.18 26.87
N PRO A 124 -20.82 4.62 26.49
CA PRO A 124 -20.87 3.39 25.72
C PRO A 124 -20.31 3.62 24.31
N THR A 125 -19.47 2.69 23.82
CA THR A 125 -18.90 2.72 22.46
C THR A 125 -19.93 2.36 21.39
N VAL A 126 -20.99 1.64 21.77
CA VAL A 126 -22.18 1.35 20.94
C VAL A 126 -23.39 1.33 21.86
N ASP A 127 -24.32 2.27 21.64
CA ASP A 127 -25.43 2.60 22.55
C ASP A 127 -26.43 1.44 22.79
N ARG A 128 -26.48 0.45 21.88
CA ARG A 128 -27.45 -0.67 21.92
C ARG A 128 -27.03 -1.91 22.71
N VAL A 129 -25.73 -2.13 22.98
CA VAL A 129 -25.23 -3.46 23.42
C VAL A 129 -24.62 -3.44 24.82
N ASN A 130 -24.38 -2.27 25.42
CA ASN A 130 -23.86 -2.09 26.78
C ASN A 130 -22.65 -3.00 27.17
N ASN A 131 -21.91 -3.52 26.19
CA ASN A 131 -20.79 -4.42 26.46
C ASN A 131 -19.60 -4.18 25.54
N ARG A 132 -18.43 -4.28 26.16
CA ARG A 132 -17.30 -3.36 26.00
C ARG A 132 -16.21 -4.00 25.15
N SER A 133 -15.80 -3.32 24.08
CA SER A 133 -14.52 -3.61 23.41
C SER A 133 -13.37 -3.33 24.39
N TRP A 134 -12.32 -4.16 24.40
CA TRP A 134 -11.11 -3.82 25.13
C TRP A 134 -10.35 -2.67 24.45
N MET A 135 -10.05 -1.61 25.20
CA MET A 135 -9.09 -0.55 24.87
C MET A 135 -7.70 -0.93 25.38
N GLY A 136 -7.00 -1.80 24.66
CA GLY A 136 -5.65 -2.22 25.02
C GLY A 136 -4.56 -1.22 24.62
N PHE A 137 -3.69 -0.87 25.56
CA PHE A 137 -2.42 -0.18 25.27
C PHE A 137 -1.44 -1.09 24.50
N ALA A 138 -1.64 -2.41 24.57
CA ALA A 138 -0.79 -3.43 23.96
C ALA A 138 -1.17 -3.74 22.51
N ILE A 139 -0.15 -4.05 21.70
CA ILE A 139 -0.21 -4.37 20.26
C ILE A 139 -1.02 -5.65 19.95
N PHE A 140 -1.11 -6.56 20.91
CA PHE A 140 -1.59 -7.94 20.71
C PHE A 140 -3.08 -8.19 20.41
N PRO A 141 -4.07 -7.39 20.88
CA PRO A 141 -5.49 -7.78 20.72
C PRO A 141 -5.98 -7.68 19.28
N GLY A 142 -5.64 -6.58 18.59
CA GLY A 142 -6.12 -6.27 17.23
C GLY A 142 -5.66 -7.25 16.15
N PHE A 143 -4.60 -8.00 16.41
CA PHE A 143 -3.99 -8.90 15.44
C PHE A 143 -4.90 -10.08 15.07
N PHE A 144 -5.64 -10.62 16.04
CA PHE A 144 -6.52 -11.78 15.81
C PHE A 144 -7.84 -11.46 15.11
N GLN A 145 -8.22 -10.17 15.06
CA GLN A 145 -9.46 -9.76 14.39
C GLN A 145 -9.41 -10.03 12.88
N ASN A 146 -8.25 -9.81 12.24
CA ASN A 146 -8.08 -10.07 10.82
C ASN A 146 -8.22 -11.57 10.49
N ILE A 147 -7.74 -12.43 11.39
CA ILE A 147 -7.90 -13.89 11.26
C ILE A 147 -9.38 -14.26 11.38
N ALA A 148 -10.10 -13.67 12.34
CA ALA A 148 -11.53 -13.91 12.51
C ALA A 148 -12.35 -13.44 11.29
N ASP A 149 -12.04 -12.28 10.72
CA ASP A 149 -12.69 -11.75 9.51
C ASP A 149 -12.40 -12.65 8.29
N GLY A 150 -11.17 -13.14 8.13
CA GLY A 150 -10.83 -14.12 7.09
C GLY A 150 -11.57 -15.45 7.23
N MET A 151 -11.60 -16.02 8.45
CA MET A 151 -12.35 -17.26 8.72
C MET A 151 -13.85 -17.10 8.45
N LYS A 152 -14.42 -15.93 8.75
CA LYS A 152 -15.82 -15.62 8.44
C LYS A 152 -16.09 -15.69 6.95
N PHE A 153 -15.24 -15.10 6.11
CA PHE A 153 -15.44 -15.15 4.65
C PHE A 153 -15.33 -16.57 4.09
N LEU A 154 -14.49 -17.42 4.68
CA LEU A 154 -14.36 -18.84 4.31
C LEU A 154 -15.60 -19.68 4.65
N ILE A 155 -16.31 -19.35 5.73
CA ILE A 155 -17.48 -20.12 6.19
C ILE A 155 -18.77 -19.66 5.49
N LYS A 156 -18.80 -18.41 5.00
CA LYS A 156 -19.97 -17.87 4.31
C LYS A 156 -20.28 -18.65 3.04
N GLU A 157 -21.57 -18.89 2.82
CA GLU A 157 -22.07 -19.52 1.60
C GLU A 157 -21.73 -18.68 0.36
N HIS A 158 -21.37 -19.38 -0.70
CA HIS A 158 -21.14 -18.78 -2.01
C HIS A 158 -22.42 -18.80 -2.83
N MET A 159 -22.89 -17.63 -3.24
CA MET A 159 -24.07 -17.46 -4.09
C MET A 159 -23.65 -16.74 -5.38
N VAL A 160 -24.07 -17.28 -6.52
CA VAL A 160 -23.88 -16.65 -7.83
C VAL A 160 -25.25 -16.20 -8.34
N PRO A 161 -25.42 -14.94 -8.80
CA PRO A 161 -26.69 -14.50 -9.37
C PRO A 161 -27.09 -15.35 -10.59
N GLU A 162 -28.36 -15.72 -10.72
CA GLU A 162 -28.84 -16.61 -11.81
C GLU A 162 -28.59 -16.04 -13.22
N ARG A 163 -28.64 -14.70 -13.34
CA ARG A 163 -28.47 -14.00 -14.60
C ARG A 163 -27.02 -13.56 -14.86
N ALA A 164 -26.10 -13.80 -13.92
CA ALA A 164 -24.70 -13.44 -14.08
C ALA A 164 -24.00 -14.35 -15.12
N ASP A 165 -22.96 -13.81 -15.76
CA ASP A 165 -22.05 -14.67 -16.53
C ASP A 165 -21.19 -15.46 -15.54
N ARG A 166 -21.56 -16.73 -15.33
CA ARG A 166 -20.94 -17.58 -14.32
C ARG A 166 -19.44 -17.74 -14.52
N LEU A 167 -18.94 -17.83 -15.75
CA LEU A 167 -17.51 -18.06 -15.97
C LEU A 167 -16.70 -16.81 -15.60
N VAL A 168 -17.12 -15.64 -16.09
CA VAL A 168 -16.42 -14.39 -15.85
C VAL A 168 -16.56 -13.97 -14.38
N PHE A 169 -17.74 -14.15 -13.79
CA PHE A 169 -18.02 -13.81 -12.39
C PHE A 169 -17.09 -14.60 -11.46
N GLU A 170 -16.87 -15.87 -11.77
CA GLU A 170 -16.02 -16.77 -11.00
C GLU A 170 -14.53 -16.47 -11.15
N VAL A 171 -14.07 -16.17 -12.38
CA VAL A 171 -12.65 -16.00 -12.69
C VAL A 171 -12.12 -14.60 -12.34
N ALA A 172 -12.94 -13.55 -12.46
CA ALA A 172 -12.49 -12.16 -12.32
C ALA A 172 -11.80 -11.86 -10.96
N PRO A 173 -12.31 -12.30 -9.79
CA PRO A 173 -11.60 -12.11 -8.52
C PRO A 173 -10.22 -12.77 -8.47
N TYR A 174 -10.05 -13.92 -9.12
CA TYR A 174 -8.77 -14.61 -9.17
C TYR A 174 -7.74 -13.86 -10.02
N LEU A 175 -8.18 -13.19 -11.09
CA LEU A 175 -7.32 -12.33 -11.92
C LEU A 175 -6.82 -11.11 -11.13
N VAL A 176 -7.70 -10.46 -10.37
CA VAL A 176 -7.35 -9.31 -9.53
C VAL A 176 -6.33 -9.72 -8.45
N ILE A 177 -6.58 -10.82 -7.74
CA ILE A 177 -5.67 -11.23 -6.67
C ILE A 177 -4.36 -11.82 -7.21
N SER A 178 -4.37 -12.55 -8.33
CA SER A 178 -3.15 -13.12 -8.92
C SER A 178 -2.19 -12.01 -9.38
N SER A 179 -2.71 -10.95 -10.01
CA SER A 179 -1.89 -9.80 -10.41
C SER A 179 -1.24 -9.13 -9.18
N THR A 180 -1.98 -9.03 -8.09
CA THR A 180 -1.49 -8.40 -6.85
C THR A 180 -0.41 -9.25 -6.17
N VAL A 181 -0.62 -10.56 -6.07
CA VAL A 181 0.36 -11.50 -5.48
C VAL A 181 1.64 -11.54 -6.32
N LEU A 182 1.52 -11.48 -7.65
CA LEU A 182 2.67 -11.44 -8.55
C LEU A 182 3.56 -10.22 -8.28
N ILE A 183 2.97 -9.04 -8.09
CA ILE A 183 3.71 -7.81 -7.73
C ILE A 183 4.46 -7.99 -6.41
N LEU A 184 3.78 -8.49 -5.37
CA LEU A 184 4.39 -8.70 -4.06
C LEU A 184 5.54 -9.73 -4.09
N GLY A 185 5.48 -10.72 -4.99
CA GLY A 185 6.54 -11.71 -5.17
C GLY A 185 7.81 -11.16 -5.83
N LEU A 186 7.69 -10.06 -6.59
CA LEU A 186 8.80 -9.40 -7.31
C LEU A 186 9.51 -8.33 -6.48
N ILE A 187 8.80 -7.70 -5.53
CA ILE A 187 9.34 -6.62 -4.74
C ILE A 187 10.43 -7.15 -3.79
N PRO A 188 11.66 -6.63 -3.86
CA PRO A 188 12.71 -7.04 -2.92
C PRO A 188 12.43 -6.48 -1.52
N MET A 189 12.84 -7.20 -0.48
CA MET A 189 12.66 -6.78 0.91
C MET A 189 13.98 -6.41 1.60
N GLY A 190 15.11 -6.74 0.97
CA GLY A 190 16.44 -6.43 1.45
C GLY A 190 17.49 -6.84 0.42
N SER A 191 18.75 -6.45 0.65
CA SER A 191 19.90 -6.80 -0.20
C SER A 191 20.13 -8.30 -0.39
N GLY A 192 19.53 -9.15 0.46
CA GLY A 192 19.60 -10.61 0.36
C GLY A 192 18.26 -11.32 0.50
N ILE A 193 17.14 -10.60 0.40
CA ILE A 193 15.78 -11.15 0.48
C ILE A 193 15.01 -10.65 -0.74
N TYR A 194 15.17 -11.34 -1.86
CA TYR A 194 14.42 -11.11 -3.10
C TYR A 194 14.34 -12.40 -3.92
N GLY A 195 13.32 -12.48 -4.78
CA GLY A 195 13.11 -13.60 -5.70
C GLY A 195 13.99 -13.48 -6.96
N PRO A 196 13.44 -13.72 -8.17
CA PRO A 196 14.18 -13.47 -9.40
C PRO A 196 14.40 -11.97 -9.62
N ASN A 197 15.60 -11.59 -10.04
CA ASN A 197 15.98 -10.19 -10.27
C ASN A 197 16.28 -9.91 -11.75
N PRO A 198 15.26 -9.81 -12.62
CA PRO A 198 15.47 -9.45 -14.02
C PRO A 198 15.87 -7.98 -14.17
N GLU A 199 16.60 -7.63 -15.22
CA GLU A 199 17.00 -6.24 -15.51
C GLU A 199 15.79 -5.30 -15.65
N LEU A 200 14.68 -5.80 -16.19
CA LEU A 200 13.44 -5.06 -16.42
C LEU A 200 12.38 -5.27 -15.31
N SER A 201 12.81 -5.50 -14.07
CA SER A 201 11.89 -5.83 -12.96
C SER A 201 10.83 -4.77 -12.71
N VAL A 202 11.18 -3.48 -12.78
CA VAL A 202 10.24 -2.37 -12.58
C VAL A 202 9.22 -2.34 -13.71
N LEU A 203 9.66 -2.45 -14.96
CA LEU A 203 8.76 -2.46 -16.12
C LEU A 203 7.76 -3.62 -16.05
N PHE A 204 8.25 -4.80 -15.65
CA PHE A 204 7.38 -5.96 -15.46
C PHE A 204 6.36 -5.74 -14.34
N ALA A 205 6.77 -5.20 -13.18
CA ALA A 205 5.85 -4.87 -12.10
C ALA A 205 4.77 -3.87 -12.54
N MET A 206 5.16 -2.82 -13.27
CA MET A 206 4.22 -1.82 -13.81
C MET A 206 3.27 -2.41 -14.85
N ALA A 207 3.74 -3.31 -15.71
CA ALA A 207 2.86 -4.01 -16.67
C ALA A 207 1.81 -4.89 -15.97
N VAL A 208 2.14 -5.47 -14.82
CA VAL A 208 1.19 -6.24 -14.01
C VAL A 208 0.18 -5.33 -13.30
N PHE A 209 0.57 -4.10 -12.92
CA PHE A 209 -0.39 -3.11 -12.41
C PHE A 209 -1.50 -2.80 -13.43
N GLY A 210 -1.14 -2.62 -14.71
CA GLY A 210 -2.09 -2.36 -15.80
C GLY A 210 -3.09 -3.47 -16.11
N ILE A 211 -2.98 -4.64 -15.46
CA ILE A 211 -3.99 -5.71 -15.56
C ILE A 211 -5.19 -5.43 -14.65
N ALA A 212 -5.02 -4.62 -13.59
CA ALA A 212 -6.05 -4.34 -12.59
C ALA A 212 -7.38 -3.81 -13.19
N PRO A 213 -7.37 -2.80 -14.07
CA PRO A 213 -8.60 -2.18 -14.57
C PRO A 213 -9.49 -3.18 -15.32
N ILE A 214 -8.86 -4.12 -16.02
CA ILE A 214 -9.55 -5.19 -16.75
C ILE A 214 -10.25 -6.14 -15.77
N GLY A 215 -9.57 -6.51 -14.68
CA GLY A 215 -10.17 -7.35 -13.63
C GLY A 215 -11.38 -6.71 -12.99
N VAL A 216 -11.28 -5.42 -12.66
CA VAL A 216 -12.40 -4.65 -12.07
C VAL A 216 -13.57 -4.53 -13.04
N PHE A 217 -13.30 -4.23 -14.31
CA PHE A 217 -14.33 -4.16 -15.34
C PHE A 217 -15.07 -5.50 -15.50
N PHE A 218 -14.36 -6.63 -15.51
CA PHE A 218 -14.98 -7.95 -15.61
C PHE A 218 -15.82 -8.30 -14.39
N CYS A 219 -15.41 -7.92 -13.18
CA CYS A 219 -16.25 -8.06 -11.98
C CYS A 219 -17.57 -7.28 -12.12
N GLY A 220 -17.48 -6.05 -12.63
CA GLY A 220 -18.65 -5.19 -12.89
C GLY A 220 -19.59 -5.77 -13.95
N TRP A 221 -19.03 -6.21 -15.08
CA TRP A 221 -19.77 -6.74 -16.22
C TRP A 221 -20.45 -8.08 -15.93
N ALA A 222 -19.73 -9.02 -15.31
CA ALA A 222 -20.22 -10.38 -15.10
C ALA A 222 -21.41 -10.45 -14.14
N SER A 223 -21.53 -9.46 -13.26
CA SER A 223 -22.56 -9.36 -12.22
C SER A 223 -23.98 -9.14 -12.77
N ASN A 224 -24.12 -8.72 -14.04
CA ASN A 224 -25.42 -8.45 -14.70
C ASN A 224 -26.38 -7.55 -13.90
N ASN A 225 -25.83 -6.56 -13.18
CA ASN A 225 -26.55 -5.49 -12.51
C ASN A 225 -26.14 -4.14 -13.14
N LYS A 226 -27.12 -3.30 -13.46
CA LYS A 226 -26.90 -1.99 -14.09
C LYS A 226 -26.02 -1.08 -13.22
N TYR A 227 -26.21 -1.09 -11.90
CA TYR A 227 -25.43 -0.25 -10.99
C TYR A 227 -23.98 -0.74 -10.88
N THR A 228 -23.79 -2.04 -10.72
CA THR A 228 -22.48 -2.68 -10.64
C THR A 228 -21.67 -2.52 -11.92
N LEU A 229 -22.33 -2.59 -13.09
CA LEU A 229 -21.70 -2.31 -14.38
C LEU A 229 -21.23 -0.84 -14.49
N ILE A 230 -22.06 0.12 -14.08
CA ILE A 230 -21.68 1.55 -14.08
C ILE A 230 -20.50 1.78 -13.13
N GLY A 231 -20.50 1.15 -11.95
CA GLY A 231 -19.37 1.17 -11.02
C GLY A 231 -18.08 0.63 -11.63
N GLY A 232 -18.16 -0.52 -12.30
CA GLY A 232 -17.01 -1.14 -12.99
C GLY A 232 -16.44 -0.27 -14.11
N ILE A 233 -17.30 0.38 -14.89
CA ILE A 233 -16.86 1.31 -15.96
C ILE A 233 -16.19 2.55 -15.36
N ARG A 234 -16.76 3.15 -14.30
CA ARG A 234 -16.18 4.32 -13.63
C ARG A 234 -14.82 4.01 -13.03
N SER A 235 -14.71 2.88 -12.34
CA SER A 235 -13.44 2.38 -11.80
C SER A 235 -12.40 2.19 -12.90
N ALA A 236 -12.73 1.44 -13.96
CA ALA A 236 -11.79 1.17 -15.04
C ALA A 236 -11.26 2.45 -15.70
N VAL A 237 -12.13 3.45 -15.94
CA VAL A 237 -11.73 4.75 -16.49
C VAL A 237 -10.85 5.54 -15.51
N GLN A 238 -11.16 5.50 -14.22
CA GLN A 238 -10.33 6.13 -13.19
C GLN A 238 -8.94 5.49 -13.16
N LEU A 239 -8.84 4.18 -12.95
CA LEU A 239 -7.56 3.46 -12.85
C LEU A 239 -6.68 3.74 -14.09
N THR A 240 -7.26 3.63 -15.30
CA THR A 240 -6.54 3.93 -16.54
C THR A 240 -6.03 5.39 -16.61
N SER A 241 -6.78 6.35 -16.07
CA SER A 241 -6.40 7.77 -16.10
C SER A 241 -5.23 8.11 -15.19
N TYR A 242 -5.07 7.37 -14.08
CA TYR A 242 -4.00 7.59 -13.10
C TYR A 242 -2.78 6.69 -13.32
N GLU A 243 -2.93 5.63 -14.12
CA GLU A 243 -1.82 4.75 -14.51
C GLU A 243 -0.77 5.49 -15.36
N ILE A 244 -1.18 6.36 -16.30
CA ILE A 244 -0.23 7.07 -17.17
C ILE A 244 0.66 8.04 -16.36
N PRO A 245 0.13 8.93 -15.50
CA PRO A 245 0.97 9.74 -14.60
C PRO A 245 1.87 8.89 -13.70
N LEU A 246 1.35 7.79 -13.16
CA LEU A 246 2.13 6.86 -12.33
C LEU A 246 3.34 6.31 -13.10
N LEU A 247 3.14 5.81 -14.32
CA LEU A 247 4.21 5.28 -15.18
C LEU A 247 5.29 6.34 -15.49
N LEU A 248 4.88 7.58 -15.78
CA LEU A 248 5.81 8.68 -16.05
C LEU A 248 6.63 9.06 -14.80
N THR A 249 6.01 9.03 -13.61
CA THR A 249 6.73 9.29 -12.35
C THR A 249 7.74 8.20 -12.03
N VAL A 250 7.38 6.93 -12.25
CA VAL A 250 8.30 5.79 -12.08
C VAL A 250 9.44 5.85 -13.11
N LEU A 251 9.14 6.21 -14.36
CA LEU A 251 10.16 6.43 -15.39
C LEU A 251 11.15 7.52 -14.97
N SER A 252 10.68 8.59 -14.33
CA SER A 252 11.55 9.64 -13.79
C SER A 252 12.59 9.09 -12.80
N VAL A 253 12.18 8.14 -11.94
CA VAL A 253 13.06 7.47 -10.98
C VAL A 253 14.05 6.53 -11.68
N CYS A 254 13.60 5.79 -12.69
CA CYS A 254 14.46 4.93 -13.51
C CYS A 254 15.53 5.73 -14.27
N VAL A 255 15.18 6.90 -14.80
CA VAL A 255 16.13 7.81 -15.47
C VAL A 255 17.17 8.34 -14.48
N LEU A 256 16.74 8.75 -13.28
CA LEU A 256 17.63 9.30 -12.27
C LEU A 256 18.65 8.27 -11.77
N SER A 257 18.20 7.04 -11.56
CA SER A 257 19.03 5.91 -11.12
C SER A 257 19.84 5.25 -12.24
N GLY A 258 19.38 5.35 -13.49
CA GLY A 258 20.01 4.71 -14.65
C GLY A 258 19.68 3.23 -14.81
N SER A 259 18.63 2.72 -14.17
CA SER A 259 18.25 1.30 -14.20
C SER A 259 16.74 1.06 -14.08
N PHE A 260 16.29 -0.09 -14.60
CA PHE A 260 14.94 -0.63 -14.40
C PHE A 260 14.89 -1.73 -13.32
N ASN A 261 15.99 -1.93 -12.60
CA ASN A 261 16.10 -2.95 -11.56
C ASN A 261 15.81 -2.37 -10.16
N PHE A 262 14.94 -3.02 -9.38
CA PHE A 262 14.62 -2.53 -8.03
C PHE A 262 15.82 -2.45 -7.09
N VAL A 263 16.71 -3.46 -7.16
CA VAL A 263 17.89 -3.51 -6.29
C VAL A 263 18.84 -2.38 -6.64
N GLU A 264 19.09 -2.16 -7.93
CA GLU A 264 19.99 -1.10 -8.40
C GLU A 264 19.48 0.30 -8.06
N ILE A 265 18.16 0.53 -8.14
CA ILE A 265 17.54 1.80 -7.73
C ILE A 265 17.76 2.05 -6.23
N VAL A 266 17.62 1.03 -5.39
CA VAL A 266 17.82 1.17 -3.94
C VAL A 266 19.30 1.39 -3.62
N THR A 267 20.20 0.61 -4.24
CA THR A 267 21.65 0.77 -4.02
C THR A 267 22.14 2.13 -4.51
N PHE A 268 21.62 2.63 -5.62
CA PHE A 268 21.94 3.97 -6.13
C PHE A 268 21.58 5.07 -5.12
N GLN A 269 20.42 4.99 -4.46
CA GLN A 269 20.06 5.96 -3.41
C GLN A 269 20.97 5.88 -2.18
N GLY A 270 21.49 4.68 -1.88
CA GLY A 270 22.50 4.51 -0.82
C GLY A 270 23.85 5.13 -1.21
N GLN A 271 24.33 4.85 -2.43
CA GLN A 271 25.65 5.26 -2.92
C GLN A 271 25.73 6.74 -3.32
N SER A 272 24.63 7.31 -3.79
CA SER A 272 24.57 8.72 -4.20
C SER A 272 24.44 9.70 -3.03
N GLY A 273 24.25 9.19 -1.81
CA GLY A 273 24.20 10.00 -0.58
C GLY A 273 22.90 10.78 -0.38
N ALA A 274 21.93 10.67 -1.30
CA ALA A 274 20.64 11.35 -1.24
C ALA A 274 19.48 10.42 -1.64
N TRP A 275 18.37 10.52 -0.91
CA TRP A 275 17.13 9.85 -1.29
C TRP A 275 16.45 10.58 -2.44
N ASN A 276 15.82 9.81 -3.34
CA ASN A 276 15.14 10.39 -4.49
C ASN A 276 13.99 11.33 -4.10
N LEU A 277 13.42 11.20 -2.88
CA LEU A 277 12.42 12.15 -2.38
C LEU A 277 12.94 13.60 -2.32
N PHE A 278 14.20 13.79 -1.93
CA PHE A 278 14.78 15.14 -1.81
C PHE A 278 15.26 15.69 -3.16
N LEU A 279 15.45 14.81 -4.15
CA LEU A 279 15.80 15.19 -5.52
C LEU A 279 14.54 15.45 -6.37
N LEU A 280 13.51 14.63 -6.21
CA LEU A 280 12.27 14.69 -6.98
C LEU A 280 11.05 14.69 -6.04
N PRO A 281 10.86 15.74 -5.22
CA PRO A 281 9.72 15.81 -4.30
C PRO A 281 8.38 15.87 -5.05
N LEU A 282 8.34 16.51 -6.21
CA LEU A 282 7.19 16.49 -7.11
C LEU A 282 6.85 15.05 -7.53
N GLY A 283 7.85 14.28 -7.98
CA GLY A 283 7.68 12.87 -8.34
C GLY A 283 7.14 12.02 -7.19
N GLY A 284 7.62 12.27 -5.96
CA GLY A 284 7.12 11.59 -4.76
C GLY A 284 5.63 11.89 -4.50
N ALA A 285 5.23 13.16 -4.60
CA ALA A 285 3.83 13.56 -4.44
C ALA A 285 2.94 12.98 -5.55
N LEU A 286 3.36 13.07 -6.81
CA LEU A 286 2.62 12.51 -7.95
C LEU A 286 2.45 11.00 -7.84
N PHE A 287 3.49 10.28 -7.43
CA PHE A 287 3.42 8.84 -7.19
C PHE A 287 2.39 8.51 -6.11
N LEU A 288 2.45 9.17 -4.94
CA LEU A 288 1.52 8.91 -3.84
C LEU A 288 0.07 9.20 -4.21
N VAL A 289 -0.18 10.32 -4.88
CA VAL A 289 -1.53 10.70 -5.31
C VAL A 289 -2.06 9.74 -6.36
N SER A 290 -1.24 9.35 -7.33
CA SER A 290 -1.64 8.38 -8.36
C SER A 290 -1.90 7.00 -7.77
N MET A 291 -1.07 6.55 -6.83
CA MET A 291 -1.31 5.28 -6.12
C MET A 291 -2.56 5.33 -5.23
N LEU A 292 -2.90 6.48 -4.63
CA LEU A 292 -4.12 6.62 -3.85
C LEU A 292 -5.37 6.47 -4.72
N ALA A 293 -5.32 7.03 -5.93
CA ALA A 293 -6.39 6.91 -6.94
C ALA A 293 -6.46 5.49 -7.54
N GLU A 294 -5.32 4.84 -7.75
CA GLU A 294 -5.21 3.47 -8.29
C GLU A 294 -5.76 2.41 -7.33
N VAL A 295 -5.73 2.67 -6.02
CA VAL A 295 -6.29 1.75 -5.03
C VAL A 295 -7.71 2.14 -4.61
N GLU A 296 -8.30 3.14 -5.27
CA GLU A 296 -9.69 3.58 -5.05
C GLU A 296 -9.99 3.93 -3.59
N ARG A 297 -9.00 4.47 -2.88
CA ARG A 297 -9.15 4.87 -1.48
C ARG A 297 -9.56 6.33 -1.38
N ILE A 298 -10.30 6.68 -0.32
CA ILE A 298 -10.68 8.06 0.01
C ILE A 298 -9.44 8.97 -0.07
N PRO A 299 -9.48 10.05 -0.87
CA PRO A 299 -10.66 10.72 -1.44
C PRO A 299 -11.13 10.26 -2.84
N PHE A 300 -10.48 9.26 -3.43
CA PHE A 300 -10.70 8.77 -4.80
C PHE A 300 -11.57 7.50 -4.87
N ASP A 301 -12.44 7.26 -3.89
CA ASP A 301 -13.27 6.05 -3.77
C ASP A 301 -14.66 6.15 -4.46
N MET A 302 -14.78 7.06 -5.43
CA MET A 302 -16.07 7.32 -6.10
C MET A 302 -16.69 6.18 -6.88
N PRO A 303 -15.93 5.24 -7.47
CA PRO A 303 -16.53 4.07 -8.09
C PRO A 303 -17.32 3.20 -7.10
N GLU A 304 -17.02 3.30 -5.80
CA GLU A 304 -17.64 2.55 -4.69
C GLU A 304 -18.70 3.36 -3.92
N ALA A 305 -19.00 4.59 -4.35
CA ALA A 305 -19.83 5.52 -3.57
C ALA A 305 -21.20 4.93 -3.19
N GLU A 306 -21.40 4.60 -1.90
CA GLU A 306 -22.65 3.97 -1.43
C GLU A 306 -23.90 4.79 -1.78
N ALA A 307 -23.78 6.12 -1.76
CA ALA A 307 -24.85 7.04 -2.07
C ALA A 307 -25.32 6.98 -3.54
N GLU A 308 -24.47 6.51 -4.46
CA GLU A 308 -24.77 6.47 -5.91
C GLU A 308 -24.91 5.04 -6.44
N LEU A 309 -24.09 4.10 -5.97
CA LEU A 309 -23.93 2.76 -6.55
C LEU A 309 -23.92 1.63 -5.51
N VAL A 310 -24.41 1.85 -4.29
CA VAL A 310 -24.45 0.89 -3.16
C VAL A 310 -23.07 0.48 -2.65
N GLU A 311 -22.25 -0.18 -3.46
CA GLU A 311 -20.87 -0.59 -3.13
C GLU A 311 -20.00 -0.74 -4.40
N GLY A 312 -20.43 -0.16 -5.53
CA GLY A 312 -19.66 -0.15 -6.78
C GLY A 312 -19.62 -1.47 -7.53
N TRP A 313 -18.42 -1.89 -7.95
CA TRP A 313 -18.22 -2.99 -8.90
C TRP A 313 -18.19 -4.39 -8.27
N TRP A 314 -18.08 -4.48 -6.94
CA TRP A 314 -18.06 -5.75 -6.22
C TRP A 314 -19.33 -6.07 -5.42
N THR A 315 -20.39 -5.25 -5.54
CA THR A 315 -21.64 -5.37 -4.74
C THR A 315 -22.27 -6.77 -4.77
N GLU A 316 -22.20 -7.48 -5.90
CA GLU A 316 -22.81 -8.80 -6.05
C GLU A 316 -21.91 -9.95 -5.53
N TYR A 317 -20.67 -9.66 -5.11
CA TYR A 317 -19.76 -10.68 -4.62
C TYR A 317 -19.99 -10.97 -3.14
N GLY A 318 -20.19 -12.26 -2.83
CA GLY A 318 -20.35 -12.76 -1.47
C GLY A 318 -19.20 -13.67 -1.02
N GLY A 319 -19.24 -14.02 0.27
CA GLY A 319 -18.38 -15.05 0.87
C GLY A 319 -16.88 -14.83 0.64
N MET A 320 -16.21 -15.87 0.16
CA MET A 320 -14.76 -15.87 -0.05
C MET A 320 -14.30 -14.95 -1.18
N ARG A 321 -15.09 -14.77 -2.25
CA ARG A 321 -14.70 -13.92 -3.39
C ARG A 321 -14.64 -12.44 -3.00
N PHE A 322 -15.63 -11.98 -2.23
CA PHE A 322 -15.56 -10.67 -1.60
C PHE A 322 -14.33 -10.53 -0.72
N GLY A 323 -14.05 -11.54 0.12
CA GLY A 323 -12.85 -11.56 0.97
C GLY A 323 -11.54 -11.48 0.16
N LEU A 324 -11.47 -12.10 -1.01
CA LEU A 324 -10.31 -12.06 -1.91
C LEU A 324 -10.15 -10.69 -2.57
N LEU A 325 -11.23 -10.07 -3.04
CA LEU A 325 -11.22 -8.71 -3.61
C LEU A 325 -10.78 -7.68 -2.56
N PHE A 326 -11.34 -7.76 -1.36
CA PHE A 326 -10.96 -6.93 -0.23
C PHE A 326 -9.48 -7.14 0.16
N ALA A 327 -9.02 -8.39 0.22
CA ALA A 327 -7.61 -8.68 0.46
C ALA A 327 -6.70 -8.11 -0.63
N ALA A 328 -7.10 -8.20 -1.90
CA ALA A 328 -6.33 -7.67 -3.03
C ALA A 328 -6.18 -6.14 -2.96
N GLU A 329 -7.23 -5.40 -2.60
CA GLU A 329 -7.17 -3.94 -2.41
C GLU A 329 -6.15 -3.55 -1.32
N TYR A 330 -6.17 -4.24 -0.17
CA TYR A 330 -5.19 -4.01 0.90
C TYR A 330 -3.77 -4.42 0.52
N MET A 331 -3.62 -5.54 -0.19
CA MET A 331 -2.31 -5.99 -0.68
C MET A 331 -1.73 -5.00 -1.70
N ARG A 332 -2.56 -4.44 -2.59
CA ARG A 332 -2.16 -3.37 -3.53
C ARG A 332 -1.79 -2.09 -2.79
N THR A 333 -2.59 -1.69 -1.81
CA THR A 333 -2.26 -0.54 -0.95
C THR A 333 -0.89 -0.72 -0.30
N TYR A 334 -0.61 -1.92 0.19
CA TYR A 334 0.67 -2.20 0.82
C TYR A 334 1.82 -2.23 -0.19
N ALA A 335 1.62 -2.83 -1.36
CA ALA A 335 2.58 -2.79 -2.46
C ALA A 335 2.94 -1.34 -2.81
N ALA A 336 1.96 -0.44 -2.88
CA ALA A 336 2.18 1.00 -3.10
C ALA A 336 3.12 1.61 -2.06
N CYS A 337 2.90 1.31 -0.78
CA CYS A 337 3.72 1.82 0.32
C CYS A 337 5.15 1.27 0.27
N ILE A 338 5.32 0.00 -0.08
CA ILE A 338 6.65 -0.60 -0.23
C ILE A 338 7.37 -0.01 -1.45
N LEU A 339 6.68 0.15 -2.59
CA LEU A 339 7.24 0.75 -3.79
C LEU A 339 7.64 2.20 -3.56
N PHE A 340 6.84 2.98 -2.84
CA PHE A 340 7.23 4.33 -2.44
C PHE A 340 8.50 4.33 -1.60
N ALA A 341 8.61 3.39 -0.64
CA ALA A 341 9.82 3.25 0.17
C ALA A 341 11.04 2.90 -0.69
N HIS A 342 10.88 2.06 -1.72
CA HIS A 342 11.96 1.69 -2.66
C HIS A 342 12.36 2.83 -3.58
N PHE A 343 11.39 3.49 -4.21
CA PHE A 343 11.65 4.51 -5.23
C PHE A 343 12.10 5.84 -4.65
N PHE A 344 11.60 6.24 -3.47
CA PHE A 344 11.79 7.58 -2.93
C PHE A 344 12.50 7.64 -1.58
N LEU A 345 12.42 6.60 -0.75
CA LEU A 345 12.96 6.62 0.62
C LEU A 345 14.20 5.73 0.80
N GLY A 346 14.88 5.30 -0.26
CA GLY A 346 16.10 4.50 -0.14
C GLY A 346 15.90 3.06 0.36
N GLY A 347 14.71 2.48 0.23
CA GLY A 347 14.44 1.06 0.50
C GLY A 347 14.91 0.60 1.89
N TRP A 348 15.82 -0.38 1.92
CA TRP A 348 16.37 -0.97 3.14
C TRP A 348 17.47 -0.16 3.82
N HIS A 349 17.93 0.95 3.24
CA HIS A 349 18.94 1.80 3.86
C HIS A 349 18.36 2.62 5.02
N ALA A 350 19.03 2.65 6.16
CA ALA A 350 18.65 3.50 7.28
C ALA A 350 18.73 5.00 6.92
N PRO A 351 17.86 5.85 7.50
CA PRO A 351 18.06 7.30 7.43
C PRO A 351 19.41 7.67 8.03
N PHE A 352 20.23 8.45 7.31
CA PHE A 352 21.57 8.85 7.74
C PHE A 352 22.50 7.67 8.07
N SER A 353 22.49 6.60 7.27
CA SER A 353 23.31 5.39 7.47
C SER A 353 24.78 5.67 7.84
N GLY A 354 25.39 6.71 7.27
CA GLY A 354 26.76 7.17 7.59
C GLY A 354 26.98 7.66 9.04
N VAL A 355 25.93 8.10 9.74
CA VAL A 355 25.99 8.55 11.15
C VAL A 355 25.83 7.36 12.11
N TRP A 356 25.02 6.37 11.73
CA TRP A 356 24.73 5.19 12.55
C TRP A 356 25.78 4.08 12.45
N GLY A 357 26.64 4.13 11.43
CA GLY A 357 27.69 3.13 11.18
C GLY A 357 28.71 2.97 12.32
N GLY A 358 28.86 3.97 13.19
CA GLY A 358 29.75 3.93 14.35
C GLY A 358 29.24 3.11 15.54
N VAL A 359 27.97 2.69 15.56
CA VAL A 359 27.37 1.92 16.65
C VAL A 359 27.18 0.46 16.22
N PRO A 360 27.91 -0.53 16.76
CA PRO A 360 27.93 -1.91 16.25
C PRO A 360 26.56 -2.58 16.09
N ILE A 361 25.62 -2.30 17.00
CA ILE A 361 24.27 -2.87 16.98
C ILE A 361 23.36 -2.17 15.95
N LEU A 362 23.52 -0.86 15.76
CA LEU A 362 22.73 -0.08 14.80
C LEU A 362 23.32 -0.10 13.38
N GLY A 363 24.63 -0.33 13.26
CA GLY A 363 25.33 -0.59 12.00
C GLY A 363 24.88 -1.91 11.37
N LEU A 364 24.68 -2.97 12.17
CA LEU A 364 24.06 -4.22 11.71
C LEU A 364 22.60 -4.03 11.30
N ALA A 365 21.90 -3.07 11.91
CA ALA A 365 20.53 -2.71 11.54
C ALA A 365 20.46 -1.73 10.35
N SER A 366 21.59 -1.21 9.85
CA SER A 366 21.62 -0.12 8.85
C SER A 366 21.09 -0.50 7.47
N THR A 367 21.15 -1.78 7.10
CA THR A 367 20.54 -2.38 5.91
C THR A 367 19.72 -3.58 6.33
N SER A 368 18.49 -3.33 6.76
CA SER A 368 17.60 -4.37 7.28
C SER A 368 16.20 -4.25 6.71
N ILE A 369 15.52 -5.40 6.62
CA ILE A 369 14.10 -5.48 6.25
C ILE A 369 13.21 -4.58 7.11
N ILE A 370 13.62 -4.34 8.36
CA ILE A 370 12.90 -3.52 9.33
C ILE A 370 12.71 -2.09 8.79
N TRP A 371 13.69 -1.52 8.09
CA TRP A 371 13.56 -0.16 7.56
C TRP A 371 12.56 -0.06 6.41
N VAL A 372 12.54 -1.04 5.50
CA VAL A 372 11.52 -1.11 4.43
C VAL A 372 10.15 -1.19 5.08
N LEU A 373 9.96 -2.08 6.05
CA LEU A 373 8.70 -2.27 6.75
C LEU A 373 8.26 -1.00 7.49
N LEU A 374 9.16 -0.36 8.24
CA LEU A 374 8.86 0.84 9.01
C LEU A 374 8.50 2.02 8.09
N LYS A 375 9.23 2.22 6.99
CA LYS A 375 8.93 3.25 5.99
C LYS A 375 7.60 2.99 5.30
N ALA A 376 7.31 1.74 4.95
CA ALA A 376 6.05 1.36 4.34
C ALA A 376 4.87 1.57 5.32
N TRP A 377 5.02 1.20 6.59
CA TRP A 377 4.00 1.46 7.62
C TRP A 377 3.79 2.95 7.89
N LEU A 378 4.86 3.74 7.90
CA LEU A 378 4.77 5.19 8.04
C LEU A 378 4.06 5.81 6.84
N THR A 379 4.41 5.38 5.62
CA THR A 379 3.76 5.84 4.38
C THR A 379 2.28 5.48 4.39
N PHE A 380 1.92 4.27 4.80
CA PHE A 380 0.53 3.86 4.95
C PHE A 380 -0.22 4.73 5.96
N ALA A 381 0.36 4.94 7.14
CA ALA A 381 -0.23 5.73 8.22
C ALA A 381 -0.45 7.19 7.84
N VAL A 382 0.52 7.80 7.15
CA VAL A 382 0.51 9.22 6.79
C VAL A 382 -0.28 9.48 5.51
N VAL A 383 -0.17 8.61 4.51
CA VAL A 383 -0.81 8.85 3.20
C VAL A 383 -2.20 8.25 3.17
N PHE A 384 -2.36 6.95 3.44
CA PHE A 384 -3.65 6.29 3.25
C PHE A 384 -4.61 6.54 4.42
N VAL A 385 -4.13 6.43 5.66
CA VAL A 385 -5.02 6.58 6.83
C VAL A 385 -5.32 8.04 7.14
N TRP A 386 -4.31 8.92 7.08
CA TRP A 386 -4.53 10.34 7.36
C TRP A 386 -5.28 11.04 6.23
N ALA A 387 -4.96 10.80 4.95
CA ALA A 387 -5.71 11.42 3.85
C ALA A 387 -7.20 11.06 3.91
N ARG A 388 -7.53 9.82 4.28
CA ARG A 388 -8.91 9.38 4.50
C ARG A 388 -9.67 10.20 5.54
N VAL A 389 -9.00 10.67 6.59
CA VAL A 389 -9.63 11.45 7.67
C VAL A 389 -9.58 12.95 7.41
N ALA A 390 -8.53 13.41 6.73
CA ALA A 390 -8.28 14.83 6.52
C ALA A 390 -8.96 15.40 5.27
N LEU A 391 -9.15 14.58 4.23
CA LEU A 391 -9.65 15.02 2.93
C LEU A 391 -11.12 14.66 2.75
N LEU A 392 -11.82 15.56 2.05
CA LEU A 392 -13.17 15.32 1.59
C LEU A 392 -13.18 14.47 0.32
N ARG A 393 -14.29 13.80 0.12
CA ARG A 393 -14.56 12.96 -1.05
C ARG A 393 -14.75 13.84 -2.29
N ILE A 394 -14.08 13.50 -3.39
CA ILE A 394 -14.08 14.30 -4.64
C ILE A 394 -15.00 13.64 -5.66
N ARG A 395 -15.72 14.40 -6.49
CA ARG A 395 -16.63 13.86 -7.52
C ARG A 395 -15.87 13.24 -8.70
N THR A 396 -16.43 12.22 -9.37
CA THR A 396 -15.73 11.46 -10.43
C THR A 396 -15.26 12.31 -11.63
N ASP A 397 -16.03 13.31 -12.04
CA ASP A 397 -15.62 14.25 -13.09
C ASP A 397 -14.37 15.05 -12.70
N GLN A 398 -14.32 15.54 -11.46
CA GLN A 398 -13.18 16.27 -10.91
C GLN A 398 -11.94 15.38 -10.77
N ILE A 399 -12.14 14.10 -10.40
CA ILE A 399 -11.08 13.09 -10.35
C ILE A 399 -10.46 12.93 -11.75
N LEU A 400 -11.28 12.72 -12.79
CA LEU A 400 -10.77 12.57 -14.15
C LEU A 400 -10.11 13.86 -14.67
N GLU A 401 -10.71 15.02 -14.39
CA GLU A 401 -10.13 16.31 -14.76
C GLU A 401 -8.77 16.53 -14.10
N PHE A 402 -8.64 16.20 -12.81
CA PHE A 402 -7.39 16.29 -12.06
C PHE A 402 -6.31 15.35 -12.63
N GLY A 403 -6.66 14.11 -12.98
CA GLY A 403 -5.76 13.16 -13.63
C GLY A 403 -5.22 13.69 -14.97
N TRP A 404 -6.10 14.09 -15.87
CA TRP A 404 -5.73 14.47 -17.24
C TRP A 404 -5.17 15.89 -17.37
N ARG A 405 -5.73 16.87 -16.65
CA ARG A 405 -5.32 18.28 -16.79
C ARG A 405 -4.17 18.67 -15.88
N ILE A 406 -4.01 18.02 -14.73
CA ILE A 406 -3.02 18.42 -13.71
C ILE A 406 -1.91 17.36 -13.58
N LEU A 407 -2.26 16.13 -13.20
CA LEU A 407 -1.25 15.10 -12.92
C LEU A 407 -0.42 14.73 -14.14
N LEU A 408 -1.07 14.56 -15.31
CA LEU A 408 -0.36 14.18 -16.52
C LEU A 408 0.69 15.23 -16.94
N PRO A 409 0.38 16.52 -17.13
CA PRO A 409 1.41 17.53 -17.43
C PRO A 409 2.50 17.62 -16.36
N LEU A 410 2.14 17.56 -15.07
CA LEU A 410 3.12 17.62 -13.98
C LEU A 410 4.06 16.41 -13.98
N SER A 411 3.58 15.22 -14.34
CA SER A 411 4.42 14.03 -14.46
C SER A 411 5.43 14.13 -15.60
N VAL A 412 5.07 14.78 -16.71
CA VAL A 412 6.00 15.09 -17.81
C VAL A 412 7.05 16.09 -17.36
N VAL A 413 6.65 17.15 -16.64
CA VAL A 413 7.61 18.12 -16.07
C VAL A 413 8.57 17.43 -15.11
N ASN A 414 8.08 16.54 -14.25
CA ASN A 414 8.92 15.78 -13.32
C ASN A 414 9.94 14.90 -14.07
N LEU A 415 9.53 14.26 -15.17
CA LEU A 415 10.43 13.47 -16.01
C LEU A 415 11.53 14.35 -16.63
N LEU A 416 11.17 15.53 -17.15
CA LEU A 416 12.14 16.49 -17.68
C LEU A 416 13.13 16.94 -16.60
N VAL A 417 12.67 17.23 -15.38
CA VAL A 417 13.53 17.58 -14.25
C VAL A 417 14.50 16.44 -13.93
N ALA A 418 14.03 15.19 -13.89
CA ALA A 418 14.89 14.03 -13.65
C ALA A 418 15.98 13.88 -14.72
N VAL A 419 15.64 14.08 -16.00
CA VAL A 419 16.60 14.07 -17.12
C VAL A 419 17.65 15.18 -16.95
N LEU A 420 17.21 16.41 -16.66
CA LEU A 420 18.11 17.56 -16.49
C LEU A 420 19.07 17.34 -15.32
N PHE A 421 18.58 16.80 -14.20
CA PHE A 421 19.42 16.50 -13.04
C PHE A 421 20.47 15.44 -13.37
N ARG A 422 20.06 14.35 -14.04
CA ARG A 422 20.97 13.28 -14.44
C ARG A 422 22.02 13.73 -15.46
N LEU A 423 21.70 14.67 -16.35
CA LEU A 423 22.59 15.08 -17.43
C LEU A 423 23.57 16.19 -17.03
N PHE A 424 23.12 17.16 -16.21
CA PHE A 424 23.92 18.35 -15.91
C PHE A 424 24.47 18.42 -14.48
N LEU A 425 23.83 17.76 -13.52
CA LEU A 425 24.11 17.95 -12.09
C LEU A 425 24.65 16.70 -11.39
N TYR A 426 24.59 15.55 -12.06
CA TYR A 426 25.05 14.27 -11.53
C TYR A 426 26.53 14.07 -11.80
N ASP A 427 27.32 13.85 -10.75
CA ASP A 427 28.72 13.44 -10.85
C ASP A 427 28.88 11.95 -10.50
N PRO A 428 29.24 11.09 -11.47
CA PRO A 428 29.46 9.66 -11.21
C PRO A 428 30.67 9.39 -10.30
N ALA A 429 31.65 10.31 -10.22
CA ALA A 429 32.81 10.15 -9.35
C ALA A 429 32.48 10.31 -7.86
N GLY A 430 31.31 10.90 -7.54
CA GLY A 430 30.82 11.08 -6.17
C GLY A 430 30.10 9.86 -5.58
N LEU A 431 29.99 8.74 -6.29
CA LEU A 431 29.39 7.52 -5.76
C LEU A 431 30.34 6.83 -4.75
N VAL A 432 29.86 6.61 -3.53
CA VAL A 432 30.64 5.94 -2.47
C VAL A 432 29.86 4.76 -1.90
N GLU A 433 30.46 3.57 -1.92
CA GLU A 433 29.87 2.39 -1.28
C GLU A 433 29.95 2.49 0.25
N GLY A 434 28.79 2.37 0.92
CA GLY A 434 28.71 2.35 2.39
C GLY A 434 29.01 3.69 3.08
N GLY A 435 29.19 4.77 2.31
CA GLY A 435 29.46 6.12 2.81
C GLY A 435 28.40 7.15 2.38
N LEU A 436 28.56 8.38 2.86
CA LEU A 436 27.80 9.53 2.34
C LEU A 436 28.38 9.92 0.98
N GLY A 437 27.76 9.44 -0.09
CA GLY A 437 28.11 9.85 -1.45
C GLY A 437 27.96 11.37 -1.66
N ASP A 438 28.76 11.90 -2.57
CA ASP A 438 28.81 13.32 -2.97
C ASP A 438 28.33 13.51 -4.42
N ALA A 439 27.62 12.52 -4.99
CA ALA A 439 27.19 12.54 -6.39
C ALA A 439 26.28 13.74 -6.75
N TRP A 440 25.75 14.44 -5.74
CA TRP A 440 24.83 15.58 -5.87
C TRP A 440 25.30 16.85 -5.14
N GLY A 441 26.57 16.94 -4.75
CA GLY A 441 27.05 18.05 -3.92
C GLY A 441 27.42 19.34 -4.65
N LEU A 442 27.36 19.35 -5.98
CA LEU A 442 27.64 20.53 -6.83
C LEU A 442 28.99 21.22 -6.54
N GLY A 443 29.96 20.49 -5.98
CA GLY A 443 31.27 21.03 -5.58
C GLY A 443 31.26 21.95 -4.35
N ILE A 444 30.16 22.03 -3.60
CA ILE A 444 30.04 22.85 -2.38
C ILE A 444 29.98 21.97 -1.13
N PHE A 445 28.96 21.10 -1.04
CA PHE A 445 28.77 20.13 0.05
C PHE A 445 27.85 19.01 -0.43
N ALA A 446 28.00 17.79 0.11
CA ALA A 446 27.35 16.55 -0.35
C ALA A 446 25.85 16.58 -0.63
N TRP A 447 25.12 17.50 -0.01
CA TRP A 447 23.66 17.62 -0.13
C TRP A 447 23.19 18.92 -0.78
N ALA A 448 24.06 19.64 -1.52
CA ALA A 448 23.74 20.94 -2.10
C ALA A 448 22.46 20.90 -2.94
N LEU A 449 22.39 20.00 -3.93
CA LEU A 449 21.21 19.89 -4.76
C LEU A 449 19.96 19.44 -3.99
N PRO A 450 19.98 18.36 -3.18
CA PRO A 450 18.85 17.98 -2.34
C PRO A 450 18.31 19.11 -1.45
N ILE A 451 19.18 19.90 -0.83
CA ILE A 451 18.76 21.01 0.04
C ILE A 451 18.13 22.13 -0.79
N ILE A 452 18.74 22.54 -1.90
CA ILE A 452 18.20 23.58 -2.78
C ILE A 452 16.80 23.18 -3.27
N VAL A 453 16.64 21.96 -3.76
CA VAL A 453 15.37 21.44 -4.25
C VAL A 453 14.33 21.39 -3.14
N THR A 454 14.71 20.93 -1.95
CA THR A 454 13.80 20.84 -0.80
C THR A 454 13.36 22.24 -0.35
N VAL A 455 14.28 23.20 -0.25
CA VAL A 455 13.97 24.59 0.13
C VAL A 455 13.09 25.25 -0.93
N ALA A 456 13.40 25.09 -2.21
CA ALA A 456 12.60 25.62 -3.30
C ALA A 456 11.18 25.03 -3.30
N THR A 457 11.06 23.72 -3.05
CA THR A 457 9.76 23.04 -2.98
C THR A 457 8.96 23.48 -1.75
N LEU A 458 9.61 23.65 -0.59
CA LEU A 458 8.96 24.18 0.60
C LEU A 458 8.52 25.64 0.41
N ALA A 459 9.36 26.47 -0.21
CA ALA A 459 9.00 27.85 -0.54
C ALA A 459 7.80 27.90 -1.49
N LEU A 460 7.79 27.07 -2.53
CA LEU A 460 6.64 26.93 -3.43
C LEU A 460 5.40 26.43 -2.67
N PHE A 461 5.54 25.44 -1.79
CA PHE A 461 4.45 24.94 -0.96
C PHE A 461 3.86 26.04 -0.08
N PHE A 462 4.69 26.82 0.64
CA PHE A 462 4.22 27.93 1.46
C PHE A 462 3.63 29.06 0.64
N TYR A 463 4.17 29.33 -0.56
CA TYR A 463 3.59 30.29 -1.50
C TYR A 463 2.20 29.85 -1.96
N LEU A 464 2.03 28.58 -2.34
CA LEU A 464 0.72 28.01 -2.71
C LEU A 464 -0.25 27.94 -1.52
N LEU A 465 0.25 27.78 -0.29
CA LEU A 465 -0.55 27.82 0.93
C LEU A 465 -1.07 29.23 1.25
N ASN A 466 -0.31 30.25 0.86
CA ASN A 466 -0.68 31.65 1.02
C ASN A 466 -1.70 32.05 -0.05
N ASP A 467 -2.95 31.64 0.17
CA ASP A 467 -4.08 32.01 -0.70
C ASP A 467 -4.45 33.49 -0.48
N GLU A 468 -3.82 34.36 -1.28
CA GLU A 468 -3.95 35.82 -1.18
C GLU A 468 -5.31 36.34 -1.64
N ASP A 469 -6.11 35.54 -2.35
CA ASP A 469 -7.33 36.03 -3.03
C ASP A 469 -8.53 35.09 -2.90
N LYS A 470 -8.99 34.91 -1.66
CA LYS A 470 -10.10 34.01 -1.29
C LYS A 470 -11.45 34.38 -1.92
N ASP A 471 -11.61 35.62 -2.37
CA ASP A 471 -12.87 36.20 -2.85
C ASP A 471 -12.88 36.48 -4.38
N ALA A 472 -11.75 36.31 -5.09
CA ALA A 472 -11.58 36.84 -6.45
C ALA A 472 -11.93 35.91 -7.61
N SER A 473 -12.21 34.62 -7.38
CA SER A 473 -12.54 33.71 -8.48
C SER A 473 -13.64 32.72 -8.10
N PRO A 474 -14.90 32.94 -8.53
CA PRO A 474 -15.97 31.93 -8.42
C PRO A 474 -15.73 30.69 -9.29
N GLU A 475 -14.71 30.71 -10.15
CA GLU A 475 -14.35 29.63 -11.09
C GLU A 475 -13.20 28.73 -10.58
N ARG A 476 -12.86 28.78 -9.29
CA ARG A 476 -11.89 27.81 -8.72
C ARG A 476 -12.49 26.40 -8.72
N MET A 477 -11.76 25.43 -9.28
CA MET A 477 -12.15 24.01 -9.28
C MET A 477 -12.43 23.42 -7.88
N PHE A 478 -11.88 24.05 -6.82
CA PHE A 478 -12.07 23.65 -5.43
C PHE A 478 -12.50 24.84 -4.57
N HIS A 479 -13.77 25.23 -4.64
CA HIS A 479 -14.34 26.13 -3.63
C HIS A 479 -14.49 25.37 -2.31
N VAL A 480 -13.56 25.60 -1.36
CA VAL A 480 -13.63 25.04 0.01
C VAL A 480 -14.65 25.79 0.88
N ARG A 481 -15.22 26.88 0.35
CA ARG A 481 -16.21 27.71 1.03
C ARG A 481 -17.51 27.71 0.24
N THR A 482 -18.40 26.78 0.58
CA THR A 482 -19.83 27.02 0.33
C THR A 482 -20.24 28.12 1.32
N LEU A 483 -20.46 29.35 0.82
CA LEU A 483 -20.93 30.46 1.65
C LEU A 483 -22.30 30.16 2.27
N GLU A 484 -23.07 29.28 1.65
CA GLU A 484 -24.31 28.73 2.17
C GLU A 484 -24.13 27.26 2.52
N PRO A 485 -24.56 26.81 3.71
CA PRO A 485 -24.55 25.39 4.06
C PRO A 485 -25.40 24.60 3.06
N ALA A 486 -24.94 23.42 2.64
CA ALA A 486 -25.75 22.49 1.85
C ALA A 486 -26.98 22.05 2.69
N GLY A 487 -28.09 22.74 2.52
CA GLY A 487 -29.32 22.55 3.30
C GLY A 487 -30.27 23.75 3.37
N THR A 488 -29.85 24.96 2.96
CA THR A 488 -30.70 26.16 2.98
C THR A 488 -31.46 26.44 1.68
N VAL A 489 -31.21 25.67 0.61
CA VAL A 489 -31.94 25.82 -0.65
C VAL A 489 -33.34 25.22 -0.49
N VAL A 490 -34.35 26.08 -0.35
CA VAL A 490 -35.75 25.69 -0.45
C VAL A 490 -36.10 25.60 -1.94
N PRO A 491 -36.58 24.46 -2.46
CA PRO A 491 -37.00 24.36 -3.84
C PRO A 491 -38.13 25.38 -4.13
N GLY A 492 -37.90 26.31 -5.06
CA GLY A 492 -38.88 27.32 -5.48
C GLY A 492 -38.67 28.74 -4.96
N THR A 493 -37.51 29.07 -4.39
CA THR A 493 -37.14 30.45 -4.00
C THR A 493 -36.00 31.04 -4.86
N GLU A 494 -35.80 30.55 -6.08
CA GLU A 494 -35.01 31.26 -7.10
C GLU A 494 -35.80 32.39 -7.75
#